data_AF-A0A6G0RQG9-F1
#
_entry.id   AF-A0A6G0RQG9-F1
#
_cell.length_a   1.000
_cell.length_b   1.000
_cell.length_c   1.000
_cell.angle_alpha   90.00
_cell.angle_beta   90.00
_cell.angle_gamma   90.00
#
_symmetry.space_group_name_H-M   'P 1'
#
loop_
_entity.id
_entity.type
_entity.pdbx_description
1 polymer ?
#
loop_
_entity_poly.entity_id
_entity_poly.type
_entity_poly.pdbx_seq_one_letter_code
_entity_poly.pdbx_strand_id
1 'polypeptide(L)'
;MVEQFQETHLEVMMTADVSPAAKLRKNMTHNSLIAQLYSANADSARGRQMVDRIMEDVTLLHFDGIHTLKFVFHSQRIAERYTGLAFRLNGTCIELEDSRTGLNASTYQPARLKRLYAVRVYGSEPLGLVVLLTTLGQLPGVQVVDAERPRFDSTDIVDNRFLLLRLHAESCPAALRGITKIVLIGHLVTLHHHVVHQRLPCG
;
A
#
# COMPACT_ATOMS: atom_id res chain seq x y z
N MET A 1 -27.85 -1.28 38.07
CA MET A 1 -26.54 -0.62 38.00
C MET A 1 -26.06 -0.81 36.57
N VAL A 2 -26.32 0.17 35.71
CA VAL A 2 -26.03 0.09 34.28
C VAL A 2 -24.62 0.60 34.10
N GLU A 3 -23.66 -0.30 33.95
CA GLU A 3 -22.30 0.06 33.61
C GLU A 3 -22.34 0.73 32.22
N GLN A 4 -22.20 2.05 32.21
CA GLN A 4 -21.82 2.82 31.03
C GLN A 4 -20.47 2.29 30.57
N PHE A 5 -20.50 1.32 29.66
CA PHE A 5 -19.36 1.01 28.81
C PHE A 5 -19.01 2.30 28.09
N GLN A 6 -17.98 2.97 28.58
CA GLN A 6 -17.23 3.95 27.84
C GLN A 6 -16.64 3.21 26.65
N GLU A 7 -17.40 3.15 25.54
CA GLU A 7 -16.86 2.82 24.22
C GLU A 7 -15.70 3.79 24.02
N THR A 8 -14.49 3.31 24.27
CA THR A 8 -13.28 3.97 23.82
C THR A 8 -13.48 4.07 22.31
N HIS A 9 -13.73 5.28 21.80
CA HIS A 9 -13.87 5.54 20.37
C HIS A 9 -12.53 5.23 19.70
N LEU A 10 -12.27 3.94 19.49
CA LEU A 10 -11.13 3.43 18.78
C LEU A 10 -11.46 3.60 17.31
N GLU A 11 -11.04 4.73 16.76
CA GLU A 11 -11.05 4.92 15.32
C GLU A 11 -10.33 3.74 14.66
N VAL A 12 -11.08 2.99 13.87
CA VAL A 12 -10.57 1.82 13.14
C VAL A 12 -10.37 2.22 11.69
N MET A 13 -9.16 1.97 11.20
CA MET A 13 -8.80 2.25 9.82
C MET A 13 -8.85 0.96 9.02
N MET A 14 -9.62 0.99 7.94
CA MET A 14 -9.51 0.05 6.85
C MET A 14 -8.85 0.73 5.66
N THR A 15 -8.23 -0.07 4.83
CA THR A 15 -7.41 0.38 3.71
C THR A 15 -7.74 -0.42 2.48
N ALA A 16 -7.78 0.24 1.34
CA ALA A 16 -7.94 -0.39 0.04
C ALA A 16 -6.79 0.03 -0.88
N ASP A 17 -6.28 -0.92 -1.65
CA ASP A 17 -5.30 -0.66 -2.71
C ASP A 17 -6.02 -0.09 -3.95
N VAL A 18 -5.54 1.05 -4.42
CA VAL A 18 -6.12 1.81 -5.54
C VAL A 18 -5.15 1.77 -6.70
N SER A 19 -5.59 1.16 -7.80
CA SER A 19 -4.84 1.19 -9.06
C SER A 19 -4.74 2.61 -9.63
N PRO A 20 -3.62 3.00 -10.27
CA PRO A 20 -3.47 4.27 -10.96
C PRO A 20 -4.52 4.51 -12.04
N ALA A 21 -5.07 3.44 -12.60
CA ALA A 21 -6.15 3.50 -13.58
C ALA A 21 -7.41 4.20 -13.02
N ALA A 22 -7.59 4.22 -11.70
CA ALA A 22 -8.68 4.93 -11.03
C ALA A 22 -8.55 6.47 -11.13
N LYS A 23 -7.37 7.00 -11.47
CA LYS A 23 -7.09 8.43 -11.70
C LYS A 23 -7.53 9.34 -10.53
N LEU A 24 -7.39 8.87 -9.29
CA LEU A 24 -7.63 9.69 -8.10
C LEU A 24 -6.54 10.77 -7.95
N ARG A 25 -6.89 11.90 -7.34
CA ARG A 25 -5.94 12.99 -7.02
C ARG A 25 -5.72 13.08 -5.51
N LYS A 26 -4.50 13.37 -5.08
CA LYS A 26 -4.11 13.48 -3.64
C LYS A 26 -5.00 14.42 -2.82
N ASN A 27 -5.40 15.56 -3.40
CA ASN A 27 -6.18 16.58 -2.70
C ASN A 27 -7.69 16.42 -2.90
N MET A 28 -8.15 15.23 -3.25
CA MET A 28 -9.57 14.95 -3.30
C MET A 28 -10.18 15.03 -1.91
N THR A 29 -11.30 15.74 -1.81
CA THR A 29 -12.04 15.83 -0.56
C THR A 29 -12.78 14.54 -0.29
N HIS A 30 -13.06 14.27 0.99
CA HIS A 30 -13.93 13.19 1.44
C HIS A 30 -15.20 13.07 0.58
N ASN A 31 -15.94 14.18 0.43
CA ASN A 31 -17.17 14.21 -0.36
C ASN A 31 -16.96 13.86 -1.84
N SER A 32 -15.83 14.27 -2.44
CA SER A 32 -15.54 13.90 -3.83
C SER A 32 -15.24 12.41 -4.01
N LEU A 33 -14.58 11.79 -3.02
CA LEU A 33 -14.29 10.35 -3.02
C LEU A 33 -15.59 9.55 -2.83
N ILE A 34 -16.46 10.01 -1.92
CA ILE A 34 -17.81 9.46 -1.73
C ILE A 34 -18.62 9.53 -3.03
N ALA A 35 -18.64 10.68 -3.70
CA ALA A 35 -19.39 10.85 -4.94
C ALA A 35 -18.93 9.89 -6.05
N GLN A 36 -17.62 9.60 -6.12
CA GLN A 36 -17.08 8.62 -7.07
C GLN A 36 -17.42 7.18 -6.71
N LEU A 37 -17.38 6.81 -5.43
CA LEU A 37 -17.81 5.50 -4.98
C LEU A 37 -19.32 5.32 -5.23
N TYR A 38 -20.12 6.34 -4.96
CA TYR A 38 -21.55 6.31 -5.21
C TYR A 38 -21.87 6.16 -6.69
N SER A 39 -21.30 7.01 -7.56
CA SER A 39 -21.55 6.94 -9.00
C SER A 39 -21.14 5.61 -9.62
N ALA A 40 -20.09 4.96 -9.10
CA ALA A 40 -19.58 3.69 -9.62
C ALA A 40 -20.36 2.45 -9.15
N ASN A 41 -21.08 2.52 -8.03
CA ASN A 41 -21.74 1.36 -7.41
C ASN A 41 -23.27 1.50 -7.27
N ALA A 42 -23.84 2.67 -7.60
CA ALA A 42 -25.28 2.94 -7.48
C ALA A 42 -26.15 2.43 -8.66
N ASP A 43 -25.59 1.59 -9.54
CA ASP A 43 -26.26 1.04 -10.73
C ASP A 43 -27.45 0.13 -10.38
N SER A 44 -27.41 -0.53 -9.23
CA SER A 44 -28.49 -1.39 -8.71
C SER A 44 -29.05 -0.88 -7.37
N ALA A 45 -30.28 -1.30 -7.03
CA ALA A 45 -30.88 -0.98 -5.73
C ALA A 45 -30.08 -1.54 -4.55
N ARG A 46 -29.52 -2.74 -4.69
CA ARG A 46 -28.63 -3.35 -3.68
C ARG A 46 -27.30 -2.61 -3.59
N GLY A 47 -26.73 -2.22 -4.74
CA GLY A 47 -25.51 -1.43 -4.78
C GLY A 47 -25.68 -0.07 -4.08
N ARG A 48 -26.78 0.64 -4.34
CA ARG A 48 -27.14 1.86 -3.62
C ARG A 48 -27.22 1.64 -2.11
N GLN A 49 -28.00 0.66 -1.66
CA GLN A 49 -28.10 0.36 -0.22
C GLN A 49 -26.76 0.03 0.43
N MET A 50 -25.89 -0.70 -0.27
CA MET A 50 -24.54 -1.01 0.21
C MET A 50 -23.68 0.25 0.34
N VAL A 51 -23.73 1.13 -0.65
CA VAL A 51 -22.99 2.40 -0.61
C VAL A 51 -23.54 3.32 0.46
N ASP A 52 -24.86 3.50 0.54
CA ASP A 52 -25.50 4.34 1.56
C ASP A 52 -25.06 3.92 2.96
N ARG A 53 -25.08 2.61 3.23
CA ARG A 53 -24.66 2.07 4.51
C ARG A 53 -23.19 2.32 4.82
N ILE A 54 -22.27 2.12 3.86
CA ILE A 54 -20.84 2.40 4.11
C ILE A 54 -20.61 3.91 4.30
N MET A 55 -21.36 4.77 3.61
CA MET A 55 -21.22 6.23 3.77
C MET A 55 -21.77 6.72 5.10
N GLU A 56 -22.78 6.08 5.66
CA GLU A 56 -23.27 6.35 7.02
C GLU A 56 -22.27 5.88 8.10
N ASP A 57 -21.61 4.75 7.86
CA ASP A 57 -20.71 4.12 8.83
C ASP A 57 -19.26 4.70 8.79
N VAL A 58 -18.85 5.33 7.68
CA VAL A 58 -17.51 5.91 7.50
C VAL A 58 -17.48 7.38 7.94
N THR A 59 -16.61 7.67 8.91
CA THR A 59 -16.36 9.02 9.42
C THR A 59 -15.48 9.83 8.48
N LEU A 60 -14.44 9.20 7.93
CA LEU A 60 -13.46 9.86 7.07
C LEU A 60 -13.00 8.91 5.96
N LEU A 61 -12.93 9.48 4.76
CA LEU A 61 -12.42 8.82 3.57
C LEU A 61 -11.29 9.67 3.01
N HIS A 62 -10.10 9.11 2.93
CA HIS A 62 -8.90 9.85 2.52
C HIS A 62 -8.03 9.03 1.58
N PHE A 63 -7.63 9.63 0.47
CA PHE A 63 -6.65 9.07 -0.44
C PHE A 63 -5.27 9.67 -0.17
N ASP A 64 -4.27 8.81 0.06
CA ASP A 64 -2.89 9.24 0.36
C ASP A 64 -2.18 9.96 -0.81
N GLY A 65 -2.78 9.92 -2.00
CA GLY A 65 -2.24 10.47 -3.23
C GLY A 65 -1.40 9.50 -4.04
N ILE A 66 -1.39 8.22 -3.67
CA ILE A 66 -0.45 7.23 -4.18
C ILE A 66 -1.21 5.97 -4.60
N HIS A 67 -1.72 5.20 -3.64
CA HIS A 67 -2.46 3.96 -3.87
C HIS A 67 -3.35 3.56 -2.69
N THR A 68 -3.38 4.31 -1.60
CA THR A 68 -4.12 3.87 -0.42
C THR A 68 -5.33 4.75 -0.22
N LEU A 69 -6.51 4.14 -0.31
CA LEU A 69 -7.75 4.75 0.17
C LEU A 69 -8.00 4.27 1.59
N LYS A 70 -8.09 5.21 2.53
CA LYS A 70 -8.28 4.98 3.96
C LYS A 70 -9.71 5.27 4.34
N PHE A 71 -10.37 4.30 4.96
CA PHE A 71 -11.72 4.36 5.50
C PHE A 71 -11.62 4.33 7.02
N VAL A 72 -12.08 5.39 7.67
CA VAL A 72 -12.06 5.50 9.13
C VAL A 72 -13.47 5.27 9.66
N PHE A 73 -13.59 4.34 10.60
CA PHE A 73 -14.83 3.96 11.26
C PHE A 73 -14.76 4.27 12.75
N HIS A 74 -15.89 4.60 13.37
CA HIS A 74 -15.98 4.84 14.81
C HIS A 74 -15.91 3.59 15.68
N SER A 75 -16.07 2.39 15.10
CA SER A 75 -16.12 1.13 15.83
C SER A 75 -15.51 -0.02 15.04
N GLN A 76 -14.74 -0.87 15.74
CA GLN A 76 -14.16 -2.08 15.16
C GLN A 76 -15.23 -3.04 14.65
N ARG A 77 -16.32 -3.21 15.41
CA ARG A 77 -17.43 -4.10 15.05
C ARG A 77 -18.10 -3.69 13.74
N ILE A 78 -18.10 -2.40 13.44
CA ILE A 78 -18.63 -1.86 12.18
C ILE A 78 -17.63 -2.14 11.06
N ALA A 79 -16.36 -1.76 11.24
CA ALA A 79 -15.30 -1.98 10.26
C ALA A 79 -15.18 -3.45 9.83
N GLU A 80 -15.23 -4.40 10.77
CA GLU A 80 -15.11 -5.83 10.48
C GLU A 80 -16.15 -6.34 9.48
N ARG A 81 -17.36 -5.76 9.44
CA ARG A 81 -18.40 -6.13 8.46
C ARG A 81 -18.02 -5.82 7.02
N TYR A 82 -17.09 -4.89 6.83
CA TYR A 82 -16.64 -4.44 5.53
C TYR A 82 -15.36 -5.14 5.06
N THR A 83 -14.78 -6.03 5.88
CA THR A 83 -13.56 -6.76 5.53
C THR A 83 -13.81 -7.70 4.36
N GLY A 84 -13.00 -7.59 3.32
CA GLY A 84 -13.14 -8.36 2.07
C GLY A 84 -14.25 -7.86 1.14
N LEU A 85 -14.95 -6.78 1.50
CA LEU A 85 -15.91 -6.17 0.57
C LEU A 85 -15.18 -5.38 -0.51
N ALA A 86 -15.70 -5.51 -1.74
CA ALA A 86 -15.13 -4.88 -2.91
C ALA A 86 -16.06 -3.79 -3.46
N PHE A 87 -15.48 -2.65 -3.81
CA PHE A 87 -16.18 -1.50 -4.38
C PHE A 87 -15.61 -1.17 -5.76
N ARG A 88 -16.47 -0.72 -6.66
CA ARG A 88 -16.05 -0.14 -7.94
C ARG A 88 -15.60 1.29 -7.72
N LEU A 89 -14.53 1.70 -8.40
CA LEU A 89 -14.01 3.05 -8.36
C LEU A 89 -13.40 3.40 -9.71
N ASN A 90 -14.04 4.32 -10.46
CA ASN A 90 -13.57 4.80 -11.76
C ASN A 90 -13.08 3.70 -12.72
N GLY A 91 -13.85 2.61 -12.87
CA GLY A 91 -13.51 1.49 -13.74
C GLY A 91 -12.50 0.48 -13.16
N THR A 92 -12.07 0.67 -11.92
CA THR A 92 -11.27 -0.28 -11.14
C THR A 92 -12.10 -0.89 -10.01
N CYS A 93 -11.59 -1.95 -9.38
CA CYS A 93 -12.19 -2.55 -8.20
C CYS A 93 -11.19 -2.46 -7.04
N ILE A 94 -11.67 -1.98 -5.89
CA ILE A 94 -10.89 -1.84 -4.66
C ILE A 94 -11.49 -2.77 -3.61
N GLU A 95 -10.65 -3.42 -2.81
CA GLU A 95 -11.08 -4.32 -1.74
C GLU A 95 -10.67 -3.74 -0.38
N LEU A 96 -11.59 -3.77 0.57
CA LEU A 96 -11.39 -3.25 1.93
C LEU A 96 -10.70 -4.29 2.80
N GLU A 97 -9.56 -3.90 3.35
CA GLU A 97 -8.77 -4.73 4.25
C GLU A 97 -8.55 -4.00 5.57
N ASP A 98 -8.60 -4.74 6.67
CA ASP A 98 -8.23 -4.21 7.98
C ASP A 98 -6.71 -3.92 8.01
N SER A 99 -6.34 -2.69 8.34
CA SER A 99 -4.94 -2.27 8.43
C SER A 99 -4.19 -2.95 9.59
N ARG A 100 -4.90 -3.53 10.57
CA ARG A 100 -4.32 -4.10 11.81
C ARG A 100 -3.97 -5.58 11.71
N THR A 101 -4.70 -6.35 10.89
CA THR A 101 -4.58 -7.83 10.82
C THR A 101 -3.21 -8.34 10.34
N GLY A 102 -2.32 -7.46 9.89
CA GLY A 102 -0.95 -7.81 9.51
C GLY A 102 0.16 -7.44 10.51
N LEU A 103 -0.09 -6.62 11.53
CA LEU A 103 0.99 -6.09 12.38
C LEU A 103 1.77 -7.19 13.12
N ASN A 104 1.11 -8.31 13.43
CA ASN A 104 1.69 -9.44 14.17
C ASN A 104 1.73 -10.75 13.36
N ALA A 105 1.34 -10.72 12.08
CA ALA A 105 1.30 -11.91 11.25
C ALA A 105 2.67 -12.15 10.59
N SER A 106 3.19 -13.38 10.67
CA SER A 106 4.40 -13.82 9.94
C SER A 106 4.24 -13.85 8.42
N THR A 107 3.05 -13.47 7.92
CA THR A 107 2.66 -13.58 6.52
C THR A 107 2.04 -12.26 6.07
N TYR A 108 2.51 -11.72 4.96
CA TYR A 108 1.96 -10.49 4.38
C TYR A 108 0.89 -10.84 3.34
N GLN A 109 -0.26 -10.16 3.43
CA GLN A 109 -1.26 -10.23 2.36
C GLN A 109 -0.73 -9.50 1.10
N PRO A 110 -1.08 -9.96 -0.11
CA PRO A 110 -0.57 -9.38 -1.35
C PRO A 110 -0.82 -7.88 -1.51
N ALA A 111 -1.98 -7.36 -1.11
CA ALA A 111 -2.27 -5.93 -1.18
C ALA A 111 -1.43 -5.12 -0.19
N ARG A 112 -1.14 -5.66 1.00
CA ARG A 112 -0.21 -5.03 1.94
C ARG A 112 1.21 -4.97 1.36
N LEU A 113 1.69 -6.03 0.71
CA LEU A 113 2.99 -6.01 0.03
C LEU A 113 3.07 -4.93 -1.06
N LYS A 114 1.96 -4.63 -1.74
CA LYS A 114 1.91 -3.55 -2.75
C LYS A 114 2.03 -2.15 -2.15
N ARG A 115 1.62 -1.96 -0.89
CA ARG A 115 1.75 -0.67 -0.17
C ARG A 115 3.14 -0.40 0.38
N LEU A 116 3.95 -1.46 0.51
CA LEU A 116 5.31 -1.34 1.00
C LEU A 116 6.21 -0.63 -0.01
N TYR A 117 7.16 0.13 0.53
CA TYR A 117 8.16 0.82 -0.25
C TYR A 117 9.06 -0.20 -0.95
N ALA A 118 9.21 -0.07 -2.26
CA ALA A 118 10.02 -0.97 -3.06
C ALA A 118 11.23 -0.27 -3.68
N VAL A 119 12.30 -1.03 -3.88
CA VAL A 119 13.53 -0.59 -4.52
C VAL A 119 13.95 -1.65 -5.51
N ARG A 120 14.26 -1.23 -6.74
CA ARG A 120 14.91 -2.11 -7.72
C ARG A 120 16.41 -1.99 -7.55
N VAL A 121 17.08 -3.12 -7.41
CA VAL A 121 18.50 -3.21 -7.17
C VAL A 121 19.17 -3.79 -8.41
N TYR A 122 20.08 -3.02 -9.01
CA TYR A 122 20.81 -3.40 -10.22
C TYR A 122 22.30 -3.62 -9.90
N GLY A 123 22.94 -4.51 -10.66
CA GLY A 123 24.38 -4.81 -10.51
C GLY A 123 24.71 -5.62 -9.26
N SER A 124 23.71 -6.22 -8.60
CA SER A 124 23.90 -7.08 -7.43
C SER A 124 24.17 -8.54 -7.80
N GLU A 125 24.37 -8.88 -9.08
CA GLU A 125 24.62 -10.27 -9.52
C GLU A 125 25.85 -10.92 -8.85
N PRO A 126 26.97 -10.20 -8.64
CA PRO A 126 28.12 -10.75 -7.91
C PRO A 126 27.83 -10.96 -6.41
N LEU A 127 26.90 -10.17 -5.86
CA LEU A 127 26.49 -10.20 -4.46
C LEU A 127 25.30 -11.17 -4.34
N GLY A 128 25.57 -12.44 -4.04
CA GLY A 128 24.51 -13.43 -3.82
C GLY A 128 23.37 -12.89 -2.94
N LEU A 129 22.12 -13.30 -3.21
CA LEU A 129 20.91 -12.69 -2.62
C LEU A 129 21.00 -12.55 -1.09
N VAL A 130 21.47 -13.59 -0.40
CA VAL A 130 21.62 -13.59 1.06
C VAL A 130 22.57 -12.49 1.53
N VAL A 131 23.70 -12.31 0.84
CA VAL A 131 24.71 -11.30 1.16
C VAL A 131 24.13 -9.91 0.95
N LEU A 132 23.43 -9.69 -0.17
CA LEU A 132 22.77 -8.43 -0.48
C LEU A 132 21.76 -8.06 0.63
N LEU A 133 20.86 -8.97 0.98
CA LEU A 133 19.82 -8.75 1.99
C LEU A 133 20.43 -8.50 3.37
N THR A 134 21.45 -9.27 3.76
CA THR A 134 22.13 -9.13 5.05
C THR A 134 22.84 -7.77 5.15
N THR A 135 23.54 -7.36 4.09
CA THR A 135 24.28 -6.08 4.07
C THR A 135 23.33 -4.89 4.08
N LEU A 136 22.23 -4.96 3.31
CA LEU A 136 21.19 -3.92 3.34
C LEU A 136 20.49 -3.87 4.71
N GLY A 137 20.26 -5.01 5.36
CA GLY A 137 19.66 -5.09 6.69
C GLY A 137 20.51 -4.48 7.81
N GLN A 138 21.81 -4.20 7.57
CA GLN A 138 22.65 -3.46 8.51
C GLN A 138 22.38 -1.95 8.47
N LEU A 139 21.70 -1.44 7.44
CA LEU A 139 21.35 -0.03 7.34
C LEU A 139 20.19 0.30 8.28
N PRO A 140 20.25 1.42 9.02
CA PRO A 140 19.23 1.75 10.01
C PRO A 140 17.87 1.99 9.35
N GLY A 141 16.85 1.27 9.82
CA GLY A 141 15.49 1.36 9.30
C GLY A 141 15.26 0.61 7.97
N VAL A 142 16.24 -0.15 7.47
CA VAL A 142 16.08 -1.00 6.30
C VAL A 142 15.81 -2.43 6.75
N GLN A 143 14.57 -2.87 6.58
CA GLN A 143 14.16 -4.26 6.80
C GLN A 143 13.52 -4.77 5.53
N VAL A 144 14.15 -5.73 4.85
CA VAL A 144 13.59 -6.32 3.63
C VAL A 144 12.57 -7.39 4.01
N VAL A 145 11.36 -7.27 3.48
CA VAL A 145 10.23 -8.17 3.71
C VAL A 145 10.13 -9.22 2.62
N ASP A 146 10.42 -8.81 1.38
CA ASP A 146 10.25 -9.64 0.21
C ASP A 146 11.27 -9.25 -0.87
N ALA A 147 11.69 -10.25 -1.65
CA ALA A 147 12.69 -10.12 -2.69
C ALA A 147 12.29 -10.94 -3.92
N GLU A 148 11.94 -10.25 -4.99
CA GLU A 148 11.47 -10.85 -6.24
C GLU A 148 12.48 -10.63 -7.36
N ARG A 149 12.75 -11.69 -8.13
CA ARG A 149 13.30 -11.55 -9.47
C ARG A 149 12.17 -11.31 -10.46
N PRO A 150 12.35 -10.42 -11.46
CA PRO A 150 11.41 -10.26 -12.56
C PRO A 150 11.12 -11.62 -13.19
N ARG A 151 9.84 -12.02 -13.22
CA ARG A 151 9.43 -13.36 -13.68
C ARG A 151 9.07 -13.42 -15.17
N PHE A 152 9.41 -12.42 -15.98
CA PHE A 152 8.98 -12.38 -17.39
C PHE A 152 10.01 -11.80 -18.36
N ASP A 153 10.20 -12.50 -19.47
CA ASP A 153 10.72 -12.03 -20.76
C ASP A 153 9.70 -11.10 -21.43
N SER A 154 9.29 -10.03 -20.74
CA SER A 154 8.48 -8.97 -21.34
C SER A 154 9.37 -8.10 -22.22
N THR A 155 9.01 -7.96 -23.50
CA THR A 155 9.68 -7.10 -24.49
C THR A 155 9.62 -5.61 -24.16
N ASP A 156 8.86 -5.21 -23.14
CA ASP A 156 8.66 -3.80 -22.74
C ASP A 156 9.67 -3.33 -21.69
N ILE A 157 10.45 -4.25 -21.08
CA ILE A 157 11.46 -3.91 -20.09
C ILE A 157 12.85 -4.10 -20.71
N VAL A 158 13.55 -2.97 -20.92
CA VAL A 158 14.89 -2.93 -21.55
C VAL A 158 15.96 -3.63 -20.70
N ASP A 159 15.76 -3.73 -19.38
CA ASP A 159 16.67 -4.43 -18.48
C ASP A 159 15.96 -5.18 -17.36
N ASN A 160 15.99 -6.52 -17.43
CA ASN A 160 15.43 -7.43 -16.44
C ASN A 160 16.45 -7.87 -15.37
N ARG A 161 17.69 -7.34 -15.40
CA ARG A 161 18.76 -7.67 -14.45
C ARG A 161 18.67 -6.86 -13.16
N PHE A 162 17.51 -6.93 -12.51
CA PHE A 162 17.31 -6.33 -11.20
C PHE A 162 16.64 -7.28 -10.21
N LEU A 163 16.81 -7.00 -8.93
CA LEU A 163 16.01 -7.55 -7.85
C LEU A 163 15.02 -6.49 -7.36
N LEU A 164 13.74 -6.83 -7.27
CA LEU A 164 12.75 -5.99 -6.61
C LEU A 164 12.72 -6.33 -5.13
N LEU A 165 13.15 -5.40 -4.28
CA LEU A 165 13.12 -5.54 -2.84
C LEU A 165 11.97 -4.71 -2.26
N ARG A 166 11.14 -5.32 -1.40
CA ARG A 166 10.10 -4.61 -0.64
C ARG A 166 10.56 -4.43 0.80
N LEU A 167 10.46 -3.23 1.32
CA LEU A 167 10.91 -2.88 2.68
C LEU A 167 9.73 -2.84 3.64
N HIS A 168 9.96 -3.11 4.93
CA HIS A 168 8.96 -3.04 6.00
C HIS A 168 8.63 -1.58 6.39
N ALA A 169 8.33 -0.74 5.39
CA ALA A 169 7.95 0.65 5.54
C ALA A 169 7.13 1.07 4.31
N GLU A 170 6.12 1.93 4.49
CA GLU A 170 5.35 2.52 3.37
C GLU A 170 6.07 3.72 2.70
N SER A 171 7.17 4.17 3.31
CA SER A 171 7.98 5.30 2.86
C SER A 171 9.46 4.94 2.79
N CYS A 172 10.22 5.73 2.02
CA CYS A 172 11.65 5.53 1.88
C CYS A 172 12.35 5.66 3.25
N PRO A 173 13.07 4.63 3.72
CA PRO A 173 13.87 4.71 4.93
C PRO A 173 14.86 5.87 4.87
N ALA A 174 15.09 6.53 6.01
CA ALA A 174 16.00 7.67 6.08
C ALA A 174 17.40 7.33 5.56
N ALA A 175 17.89 6.12 5.85
CA ALA A 175 19.20 5.63 5.41
C ALA A 175 19.33 5.45 3.89
N LEU A 176 18.24 5.40 3.14
CA LEU A 176 18.25 5.22 1.68
C LEU A 176 17.76 6.48 0.94
N ARG A 177 17.38 7.54 1.65
CA ARG A 177 16.80 8.74 1.02
C ARG A 177 17.87 9.46 0.20
N GLY A 178 17.60 9.66 -1.09
CA GLY A 178 18.53 10.30 -2.03
C GLY A 178 19.70 9.41 -2.49
N ILE A 179 19.76 8.14 -2.05
CA ILE A 179 20.86 7.22 -2.37
C ILE A 179 20.53 6.40 -3.61
N THR A 180 21.08 6.81 -4.75
CA THR A 180 20.90 6.07 -6.02
C THR A 180 21.98 5.00 -6.25
N LYS A 181 23.10 5.08 -5.53
CA LYS A 181 24.22 4.14 -5.63
C LYS A 181 24.83 3.89 -4.27
N ILE A 182 25.15 2.63 -3.98
CA ILE A 182 25.79 2.21 -2.73
C ILE A 182 26.88 1.19 -3.03
N VAL A 183 27.98 1.26 -2.29
CA VAL A 183 29.02 0.24 -2.37
C VAL A 183 28.75 -0.79 -1.27
N LEU A 184 28.47 -2.03 -1.67
CA LEU A 184 28.25 -3.15 -0.78
C LEU A 184 29.39 -4.16 -0.99
N ILE A 185 30.20 -4.38 0.04
CA ILE A 185 31.32 -5.35 0.02
C ILE A 185 32.20 -5.16 -1.24
N GLY A 186 32.59 -3.90 -1.51
CA GLY A 186 33.44 -3.55 -2.66
C GLY A 186 32.75 -3.55 -4.03
N HIS A 187 31.47 -3.93 -4.12
CA HIS A 187 30.70 -3.87 -5.37
C HIS A 187 29.76 -2.66 -5.39
N LEU A 188 29.79 -1.92 -6.49
CA LEU A 188 28.88 -0.79 -6.71
C LEU A 188 27.51 -1.31 -7.16
N VAL A 189 26.50 -1.05 -6.35
CA VAL A 189 25.11 -1.42 -6.59
C VAL A 189 24.30 -0.16 -6.86
N THR A 190 23.41 -0.22 -7.85
CA THR A 190 22.51 0.90 -8.17
C THR A 190 21.12 0.62 -7.59
N LEU A 191 20.62 1.58 -6.81
CA LEU A 191 19.29 1.56 -6.22
C LEU A 191 18.38 2.48 -7.04
N HIS A 192 17.41 1.88 -7.70
CA HIS A 192 16.33 2.62 -8.31
C HIS A 192 15.13 2.56 -7.38
N HIS A 193 14.88 3.67 -6.70
CA HIS A 193 13.71 3.88 -5.86
C HIS A 193 12.44 3.70 -6.71
N HIS A 194 11.80 2.54 -6.54
CA HIS A 194 10.65 2.15 -7.33
C HIS A 194 9.45 2.09 -6.40
N VAL A 195 8.74 3.21 -6.30
CA VAL A 195 7.36 3.13 -5.83
C VAL A 195 6.56 2.57 -7.00
N VAL A 196 5.69 1.58 -6.74
CA VAL A 196 4.86 0.92 -7.77
C VAL A 196 4.09 1.94 -8.62
N HIS A 197 3.92 3.17 -8.13
CA HIS A 197 3.39 4.32 -8.86
C HIS A 197 4.29 5.55 -8.76
N GLN A 198 4.31 6.34 -9.85
CA GLN A 198 5.15 7.52 -10.02
C GLN A 198 5.05 8.48 -8.82
N ARG A 199 6.17 8.66 -8.11
CA ARG A 199 6.42 9.84 -7.29
C ARG A 199 7.43 10.71 -8.03
N LEU A 200 7.40 12.02 -7.78
CA LEU A 200 8.59 12.83 -7.97
C LEU A 200 9.73 12.18 -7.16
N PRO A 201 10.94 12.02 -7.74
CA PRO A 201 12.07 11.48 -7.00
C PRO A 201 12.22 12.28 -5.70
N CYS A 202 12.44 11.57 -4.59
CA CYS A 202 12.72 12.22 -3.31
C CYS A 202 13.97 13.10 -3.49
N GLY A 203 13.76 14.41 -3.56
CA GLY A 203 14.79 15.42 -3.35
C GLY A 203 15.13 15.56 -1.87
#